data_AF-A0A6J4HI94-F1
#
_entry.id   AF-A0A6J4HI94-F1
#
_cell.length_a   1.000
_cell.length_b   1.000
_cell.length_c   1.000
_cell.angle_alpha   90.00
_cell.angle_beta   90.00
_cell.angle_gamma   90.00
#
_symmetry.space_group_name_H-M   'P 1'
#
loop_
_entity.id
_entity.type
_entity.pdbx_description
1 polymer ?
#
loop_
_entity_poly.entity_id
_entity_poly.type
_entity_poly.pdbx_seq_one_letter_code
_entity_poly.pdbx_strand_id
1 'polypeptide(L)'
;MPTAVAVAVVDDEVLAAARQPWAGIVRERTAGPDRWGCEAGPVEGWDRSIEVEELEEGLHRVTQRTTYQLDLPFFAWLFAIPTRRELRRLPLRKAPPWWAPTEALDRQAARTVCSLCILSMASGYLGTLLTQTITFAGEEFGVGLRGQGVALAVSRVDLVLAFSAVALADRLGRRRVLAAAVLVSVAFTAAGALTPSLPLLIASQVPARGLTAAMNLVIGVHAAEEVPAHARAWAASVLALINALGAGLCVLTLPAADLGLRSWRLSYVVPLLFLPLVVMAARRLPESRRFVRFHAGGTRRTGSAGAGGTGASDGSPRLRGHEGRLGMLAAGGFLAATFVNPAAQLQNTFLRDERGFSALRITVFTLMTGTPAGIGVVAGGRLAERGRRAVGAVGLVVGTILVVLAYLAVGWPLWALGVAAGIFSAATVPALAVYGPELFPTVVRGRANGVISIASRVGAVTGLLAAGVLSTRLGGLGPALAVLSVGPLLLAVLVLALYPETASRELEDLNPEDR
;
A
#
# COMPACT_ATOMS: atom_id res chain seq x y z
N MET A 1 -2.82 -27.37 -21.45
CA MET A 1 -3.52 -26.76 -20.30
C MET A 1 -3.53 -27.76 -19.14
N PRO A 2 -3.26 -27.36 -17.90
CA PRO A 2 -3.41 -28.26 -16.74
C PRO A 2 -4.87 -28.71 -16.58
N THR A 3 -5.04 -29.96 -16.14
CA THR A 3 -6.35 -30.56 -15.85
C THR A 3 -6.42 -31.00 -14.39
N ALA A 4 -7.46 -30.57 -13.69
CA ALA A 4 -7.85 -31.07 -12.39
C ALA A 4 -8.95 -32.14 -12.57
N VAL A 5 -8.82 -33.25 -11.86
CA VAL A 5 -9.81 -34.33 -11.86
C VAL A 5 -10.23 -34.56 -10.41
N ALA A 6 -11.53 -34.53 -10.16
CA ALA A 6 -12.15 -34.91 -8.90
C ALA A 6 -13.05 -36.12 -9.16
N VAL A 7 -12.89 -37.19 -8.38
CA VAL A 7 -13.73 -38.38 -8.45
C VAL A 7 -14.28 -38.62 -7.05
N ALA A 8 -15.61 -38.70 -6.93
CA ALA A 8 -16.28 -38.98 -5.68
C ALA A 8 -17.57 -39.76 -5.93
N VAL A 9 -17.96 -40.59 -4.97
CA VAL A 9 -19.30 -41.17 -4.91
C VAL A 9 -20.17 -40.22 -4.10
N VAL A 10 -21.29 -39.78 -4.66
CA VAL A 10 -22.14 -38.71 -4.10
C VAL A 10 -23.62 -39.05 -4.25
N ASP A 11 -24.44 -38.42 -3.42
CA ASP A 11 -25.91 -38.50 -3.50
C ASP A 11 -26.50 -37.55 -4.56
N ASP A 12 -27.82 -37.63 -4.75
CA ASP A 12 -28.57 -36.79 -5.69
C ASP A 12 -28.44 -35.29 -5.38
N GLU A 13 -28.36 -34.89 -4.10
CA GLU A 13 -28.28 -33.49 -3.69
C GLU A 13 -26.92 -32.89 -4.10
N VAL A 14 -25.83 -33.61 -3.83
CA VAL A 14 -24.48 -33.21 -4.20
C VAL A 14 -24.29 -33.26 -5.71
N LEU A 15 -24.86 -34.24 -6.41
CA LEU A 15 -24.86 -34.28 -7.87
C LEU A 15 -25.58 -33.06 -8.47
N ALA A 16 -26.75 -32.70 -7.92
CA ALA A 16 -27.49 -31.51 -8.34
C ALA A 16 -26.67 -30.23 -8.10
N ALA A 17 -25.98 -30.12 -6.96
CA ALA A 17 -25.08 -29.02 -6.67
C ALA A 17 -23.86 -28.98 -7.61
N ALA A 18 -23.29 -30.13 -7.98
CA ALA A 18 -22.17 -30.22 -8.91
C ALA A 18 -22.55 -29.80 -10.34
N ARG A 19 -23.81 -30.05 -10.74
CA ARG A 19 -24.40 -29.63 -12.02
C ARG A 19 -24.77 -28.15 -12.10
N GLN A 20 -24.68 -27.40 -11.00
CA GLN A 20 -24.88 -25.95 -11.07
C GLN A 20 -23.64 -25.25 -11.65
N PRO A 21 -23.81 -24.15 -12.43
CA PRO A 21 -22.70 -23.32 -12.86
C PRO A 21 -21.93 -22.79 -11.65
N TRP A 22 -20.60 -22.88 -11.71
CA TRP A 22 -19.77 -22.38 -10.62
C TRP A 22 -19.56 -20.87 -10.72
N ALA A 23 -19.77 -20.17 -9.61
CA ALA A 23 -19.55 -18.74 -9.46
C ALA A 23 -18.53 -18.46 -8.34
N GLY A 24 -17.29 -18.92 -8.54
CA GLY A 24 -16.19 -18.79 -7.59
C GLY A 24 -15.06 -17.92 -8.15
N ILE A 25 -13.90 -18.54 -8.38
CA ILE A 25 -12.73 -17.88 -9.01
C ILE A 25 -13.07 -17.47 -10.46
N VAL A 26 -13.89 -18.27 -11.12
CA VAL A 26 -14.41 -18.06 -12.46
C VAL A 26 -15.94 -18.08 -12.35
N ARG A 27 -16.60 -17.23 -13.14
CA ARG A 27 -18.03 -17.34 -13.44
C ARG A 27 -18.20 -18.20 -14.68
N GLU A 28 -18.89 -19.30 -14.51
CA GLU A 28 -19.15 -20.25 -15.58
C GLU A 28 -20.43 -19.93 -16.35
N ARG A 29 -20.40 -20.20 -17.65
CA ARG A 29 -21.59 -20.27 -18.51
C ARG A 29 -21.83 -21.71 -18.94
N THR A 30 -23.09 -22.10 -19.03
CA THR A 30 -23.47 -23.41 -19.56
C THR A 30 -23.08 -23.50 -21.04
N ALA A 31 -22.30 -24.52 -21.39
CA ALA A 31 -21.80 -24.75 -22.75
C ALA A 31 -22.42 -25.99 -23.40
N GLY A 32 -22.98 -26.91 -22.60
CA GLY A 32 -23.67 -28.12 -23.03
C GLY A 32 -24.22 -28.91 -21.83
N PRO A 33 -24.81 -30.09 -22.05
CA PRO A 33 -25.18 -30.99 -20.96
C PRO A 33 -23.93 -31.41 -20.19
N ASP A 34 -23.95 -31.24 -18.87
CA ASP A 34 -22.83 -31.52 -17.95
C ASP A 34 -21.47 -30.90 -18.38
N ARG A 35 -21.51 -29.76 -19.10
CA ARG A 35 -20.34 -29.03 -19.56
C ARG A 35 -20.49 -27.51 -19.43
N TRP A 36 -19.46 -26.87 -18.88
CA TRP A 36 -19.41 -25.43 -18.61
C TRP A 36 -18.14 -24.78 -19.15
N GLY A 37 -18.30 -23.60 -19.75
CA GLY A 37 -17.21 -22.73 -20.20
C GLY A 37 -17.03 -21.51 -19.29
N CYS A 38 -16.00 -20.71 -19.53
CA CYS A 38 -15.82 -19.44 -18.81
C CYS A 38 -16.71 -18.34 -19.42
N GLU A 39 -17.40 -17.62 -18.55
CA GLU A 39 -18.03 -16.33 -18.84
C GLU A 39 -17.08 -15.19 -18.45
N ALA A 40 -16.59 -15.20 -17.20
CA ALA A 40 -15.66 -14.20 -16.69
C ALA A 40 -14.71 -14.82 -15.66
N GLY A 41 -13.43 -14.42 -15.67
CA GLY A 41 -12.46 -14.89 -14.69
C GLY A 41 -11.02 -14.59 -15.11
N PRO A 42 -10.06 -14.81 -14.21
CA PRO A 42 -8.63 -14.61 -14.47
C PRO A 42 -8.03 -15.79 -15.25
N VAL A 43 -8.68 -16.21 -16.34
CA VAL A 43 -8.31 -17.38 -17.15
C VAL A 43 -8.28 -17.05 -18.64
N GLU A 44 -7.37 -17.70 -19.35
CA GLU A 44 -7.28 -17.66 -20.80
C GLU A 44 -8.13 -18.75 -21.46
N GLY A 45 -8.29 -19.89 -20.78
CA GLY A 45 -9.13 -20.99 -21.20
C GLY A 45 -9.71 -21.72 -20.00
N TRP A 46 -10.95 -22.20 -20.15
CA TRP A 46 -11.70 -22.91 -19.12
C TRP A 46 -12.70 -23.87 -19.76
N ASP A 47 -12.66 -25.12 -19.32
CA ASP A 47 -13.58 -26.16 -19.72
C ASP A 47 -13.81 -27.10 -18.53
N ARG A 48 -15.02 -27.15 -17.99
CA ARG A 48 -15.43 -28.09 -16.94
C ARG A 48 -16.43 -29.06 -17.54
N SER A 49 -16.20 -30.36 -17.34
CA SER A 49 -17.15 -31.42 -17.68
C SER A 49 -17.36 -32.35 -16.50
N ILE A 50 -18.55 -32.92 -16.41
CA ILE A 50 -18.89 -33.95 -15.43
C ILE A 50 -19.33 -35.22 -16.17
N GLU A 51 -18.75 -36.35 -15.79
CA GLU A 51 -19.19 -37.68 -16.19
C GLU A 51 -19.85 -38.34 -14.97
N VAL A 52 -21.04 -38.92 -15.16
CA VAL A 52 -21.84 -39.53 -14.09
C VAL A 52 -22.05 -41.00 -14.43
N GLU A 53 -21.70 -41.88 -13.49
CA GLU A 53 -21.95 -43.32 -13.55
C GLU A 53 -22.89 -43.66 -12.38
N GLU A 54 -24.10 -44.15 -12.69
CA GLU A 54 -25.05 -44.61 -11.68
C GLU A 54 -24.54 -45.93 -11.06
N LEU A 55 -24.47 -46.00 -9.73
CA LEU A 55 -24.00 -47.19 -9.01
C LEU A 55 -25.16 -47.94 -8.35
N GLU A 56 -25.89 -47.27 -7.47
CA GLU A 56 -27.04 -47.80 -6.71
C GLU A 56 -28.14 -46.71 -6.65
N GLU A 57 -29.36 -47.05 -6.22
CA GLU A 57 -30.45 -46.08 -6.09
C GLU A 57 -30.03 -44.88 -5.23
N GLY A 58 -29.94 -43.70 -5.85
CA GLY A 58 -29.55 -42.45 -5.21
C GLY A 58 -28.04 -42.25 -4.99
N LEU A 59 -27.17 -43.15 -5.48
CA LEU A 59 -25.71 -43.04 -5.38
C LEU A 59 -25.03 -43.03 -6.76
N HIS A 60 -24.26 -41.99 -7.01
CA HIS A 60 -23.61 -41.72 -8.29
C HIS A 60 -22.10 -41.61 -8.12
N ARG A 61 -21.32 -42.27 -8.99
CA ARG A 61 -19.91 -41.95 -9.15
C ARG A 61 -19.77 -40.80 -10.12
N VAL A 62 -19.29 -39.67 -9.61
CA VAL A 62 -19.14 -38.44 -10.37
C VAL A 62 -17.65 -38.19 -10.62
N THR A 63 -17.28 -38.09 -11.89
CA THR A 63 -15.94 -37.69 -12.34
C THR A 63 -16.02 -36.28 -12.94
N GLN A 64 -15.57 -35.29 -12.19
CA GLN A 64 -15.44 -33.91 -12.68
C GLN A 64 -14.04 -33.68 -13.25
N ARG A 65 -13.96 -33.29 -14.52
CA ARG A 65 -12.72 -32.80 -15.15
C ARG A 65 -12.81 -31.30 -15.38
N THR A 66 -11.77 -30.58 -14.97
CA THR A 66 -11.64 -29.15 -15.22
C THR A 66 -10.30 -28.86 -15.85
N THR A 67 -10.32 -28.46 -17.11
CA THR A 67 -9.15 -27.97 -17.85
C THR A 67 -9.14 -26.45 -17.81
N TYR A 68 -8.04 -25.86 -17.39
CA TYR A 68 -7.96 -24.41 -17.17
C TYR A 68 -6.59 -23.85 -17.50
N GLN A 69 -6.51 -22.55 -17.78
CA GLN A 69 -5.26 -21.81 -17.95
C GLN A 69 -5.36 -20.47 -17.23
N LEU A 70 -4.73 -20.37 -16.07
CA LEU A 70 -4.69 -19.13 -15.28
C LEU A 70 -3.92 -18.04 -16.03
N ASP A 71 -4.51 -16.87 -16.14
CA ASP A 71 -3.92 -15.69 -16.79
C ASP A 71 -3.51 -14.65 -15.75
N LEU A 72 -2.62 -15.10 -14.85
CA LEU A 72 -2.03 -14.32 -13.77
C LEU A 72 -0.55 -14.10 -14.07
N PRO A 73 -0.17 -13.06 -14.84
CA PRO A 73 1.23 -12.87 -15.22
C PRO A 73 2.10 -12.75 -13.96
N PHE A 74 3.31 -13.32 -14.00
CA PHE A 74 4.29 -13.38 -12.90
C PHE A 74 3.89 -14.26 -11.68
N PHE A 75 2.60 -14.45 -11.43
CA PHE A 75 2.11 -15.10 -10.20
C PHE A 75 1.34 -16.42 -10.44
N ALA A 76 1.15 -16.85 -11.68
CA ALA A 76 0.41 -18.09 -12.00
C ALA A 76 0.91 -19.32 -11.22
N TRP A 77 2.23 -19.43 -11.00
CA TRP A 77 2.84 -20.53 -10.24
C TRP A 77 2.41 -20.53 -8.76
N LEU A 78 2.28 -19.34 -8.14
CA LEU A 78 1.89 -19.17 -6.74
C LEU A 78 0.44 -19.66 -6.50
N PHE A 79 -0.43 -19.44 -7.50
CA PHE A 79 -1.84 -19.81 -7.43
C PHE A 79 -2.16 -21.18 -8.04
N ALA A 80 -1.19 -21.87 -8.65
CA ALA A 80 -1.42 -23.16 -9.31
C ALA A 80 -1.88 -24.25 -8.33
N ILE A 81 -1.19 -24.39 -7.20
CA ILE A 81 -1.53 -25.39 -6.16
C ILE A 81 -2.86 -25.08 -5.47
N PRO A 82 -3.12 -23.88 -4.93
CA PRO A 82 -4.39 -23.61 -4.25
C PRO A 82 -5.57 -23.70 -5.21
N THR A 83 -5.44 -23.24 -6.47
CA THR A 83 -6.49 -23.41 -7.49
C THR A 83 -6.74 -24.88 -7.75
N ARG A 84 -5.71 -25.70 -8.00
CA ARG A 84 -5.87 -27.14 -8.23
C ARG A 84 -6.53 -27.86 -7.06
N ARG A 85 -6.26 -27.44 -5.82
CA ARG A 85 -6.90 -28.01 -4.61
C ARG A 85 -8.38 -27.67 -4.52
N GLU A 86 -8.78 -26.45 -4.88
CA GLU A 86 -10.20 -26.07 -4.93
C GLU A 86 -10.94 -26.81 -6.06
N LEU A 87 -10.32 -26.97 -7.22
CA LEU A 87 -10.91 -27.70 -8.35
C LEU A 87 -11.00 -29.22 -8.16
N ARG A 88 -10.31 -29.76 -7.15
CA ARG A 88 -10.40 -31.18 -6.77
C ARG A 88 -11.52 -31.49 -5.79
N ARG A 89 -12.31 -30.49 -5.38
CA ARG A 89 -13.47 -30.68 -4.49
C ARG A 89 -14.74 -30.98 -5.28
N LEU A 90 -15.61 -31.79 -4.70
CA LEU A 90 -16.92 -32.11 -5.23
C LEU A 90 -17.94 -32.07 -4.06
N PRO A 91 -18.94 -31.18 -4.09
CA PRO A 91 -19.17 -30.14 -5.10
C PRO A 91 -18.13 -29.00 -4.96
N LEU A 92 -17.99 -28.18 -6.01
CA LEU A 92 -17.15 -26.98 -5.93
C LEU A 92 -17.71 -26.01 -4.88
N ARG A 93 -16.81 -25.35 -4.13
CA ARG A 93 -17.21 -24.43 -3.07
C ARG A 93 -17.94 -23.21 -3.68
N LYS A 94 -19.15 -22.92 -3.19
CA LYS A 94 -19.95 -21.76 -3.64
C LYS A 94 -19.29 -20.42 -3.29
N ALA A 95 -18.68 -20.32 -2.10
CA ALA A 95 -17.98 -19.11 -1.68
C ALA A 95 -16.55 -19.07 -2.26
N PRO A 96 -16.05 -17.90 -2.70
CA PRO A 96 -14.67 -17.77 -3.15
C PRO A 96 -13.69 -18.10 -2.02
N PRO A 97 -12.50 -18.65 -2.35
CA PRO A 97 -11.51 -18.96 -1.35
C PRO A 97 -10.97 -17.70 -0.68
N TRP A 98 -10.44 -17.83 0.53
CA TRP A 98 -9.96 -16.71 1.37
C TRP A 98 -8.90 -15.82 0.72
N TRP A 99 -8.20 -16.32 -0.31
CA TRP A 99 -7.16 -15.60 -1.05
C TRP A 99 -7.67 -14.91 -2.33
N ALA A 100 -8.90 -15.19 -2.75
CA ALA A 100 -9.52 -14.58 -3.93
C ALA A 100 -10.53 -13.47 -3.51
N PRO A 101 -10.78 -12.48 -4.38
CA PRO A 101 -11.82 -11.49 -4.13
C PRO A 101 -13.21 -12.14 -4.11
N THR A 102 -14.14 -11.47 -3.42
CA THR A 102 -15.56 -11.90 -3.33
C THR A 102 -16.26 -11.87 -4.69
N GLU A 103 -15.83 -10.96 -5.55
CA GLU A 103 -16.29 -10.85 -6.93
C GLU A 103 -15.17 -11.27 -7.90
N ALA A 104 -15.48 -12.18 -8.84
CA ALA A 104 -14.52 -12.66 -9.83
C ALA A 104 -13.99 -11.50 -10.69
N LEU A 105 -12.66 -11.40 -10.77
CA LEU A 105 -12.00 -10.44 -11.66
C LEU A 105 -12.08 -10.92 -13.10
N ASP A 106 -12.31 -10.00 -14.02
CA ASP A 106 -12.11 -10.29 -15.42
C ASP A 106 -10.60 -10.42 -15.75
N ARG A 107 -10.34 -10.95 -16.95
CA ARG A 107 -8.99 -11.22 -17.45
C ARG A 107 -8.09 -9.96 -17.47
N GLN A 108 -8.66 -8.80 -17.81
CA GLN A 108 -7.90 -7.55 -17.90
C GLN A 108 -7.58 -6.99 -16.50
N ALA A 109 -8.54 -7.00 -15.59
CA ALA A 109 -8.37 -6.57 -14.21
C ALA A 109 -7.30 -7.43 -13.52
N ALA A 110 -7.35 -8.76 -13.70
CA ALA A 110 -6.36 -9.67 -13.14
C ALA A 110 -4.93 -9.37 -13.65
N ARG A 111 -4.74 -9.23 -14.97
CA ARG A 111 -3.45 -8.85 -15.57
C ARG A 111 -2.93 -7.50 -15.06
N THR A 112 -3.84 -6.55 -14.89
CA THR A 112 -3.52 -5.20 -14.40
C THR A 112 -3.06 -5.29 -12.96
N VAL A 113 -3.82 -5.92 -12.06
CA VAL A 113 -3.44 -6.08 -10.65
C VAL A 113 -2.08 -6.80 -10.54
N CYS A 114 -1.86 -7.89 -11.27
CA CYS A 114 -0.56 -8.58 -11.27
C CYS A 114 0.60 -7.67 -11.71
N SER A 115 0.43 -6.88 -12.77
CA SER A 115 1.47 -5.95 -13.24
C SER A 115 1.71 -4.82 -12.23
N LEU A 116 0.63 -4.30 -11.63
CA LEU A 116 0.70 -3.29 -10.58
C LEU A 116 1.35 -3.82 -9.30
N CYS A 117 1.19 -5.11 -8.96
CA CYS A 117 1.91 -5.73 -7.83
C CYS A 117 3.44 -5.65 -8.02
N ILE A 118 3.96 -5.96 -9.22
CA ILE A 118 5.40 -5.84 -9.49
C ILE A 118 5.88 -4.39 -9.33
N LEU A 119 5.12 -3.42 -9.85
CA LEU A 119 5.46 -2.00 -9.70
C LEU A 119 5.35 -1.54 -8.24
N SER A 120 4.36 -2.05 -7.50
CA SER A 120 4.16 -1.78 -6.07
C SER A 120 5.33 -2.31 -5.23
N MET A 121 5.84 -3.50 -5.56
CA MET A 121 7.04 -4.06 -4.92
C MET A 121 8.26 -3.16 -5.15
N ALA A 122 8.50 -2.74 -6.40
CA ALA A 122 9.59 -1.84 -6.73
C ALA A 122 9.46 -0.49 -6.02
N SER A 123 8.24 0.05 -5.96
CA SER A 123 7.91 1.27 -5.23
C SER A 123 8.25 1.18 -3.74
N GLY A 124 7.87 0.06 -3.11
CA GLY A 124 8.17 -0.21 -1.70
C GLY A 124 9.67 -0.23 -1.40
N TYR A 125 10.46 -0.86 -2.27
CA TYR A 125 11.92 -0.86 -2.18
C TYR A 125 12.49 0.56 -2.30
N LEU A 126 12.20 1.24 -3.41
CA LEU A 126 12.74 2.57 -3.73
C LEU A 126 12.35 3.62 -2.69
N GLY A 127 11.11 3.56 -2.18
CA GLY A 127 10.58 4.50 -1.19
C GLY A 127 11.22 4.34 0.20
N THR A 128 11.78 3.17 0.50
CA THR A 128 12.33 2.81 1.81
C THR A 128 13.85 2.97 1.87
N LEU A 129 14.52 2.88 0.72
CA LEU A 129 15.99 2.83 0.60
C LEU A 129 16.74 3.95 1.31
N LEU A 130 16.40 5.21 1.05
CA LEU A 130 17.09 6.34 1.67
C LEU A 130 16.99 6.28 3.20
N THR A 131 15.79 5.98 3.72
CA THR A 131 15.55 5.89 5.16
C THR A 131 16.39 4.78 5.81
N GLN A 132 16.55 3.65 5.12
CA GLN A 132 17.34 2.54 5.67
C GLN A 132 18.84 2.80 5.61
N THR A 133 19.31 3.57 4.64
CA THR A 133 20.74 3.75 4.34
C THR A 133 21.34 5.06 4.82
N ILE A 134 20.51 6.04 5.22
CA ILE A 134 20.96 7.38 5.65
C ILE A 134 21.98 7.33 6.79
N THR A 135 21.82 6.38 7.72
CA THR A 135 22.75 6.16 8.84
C THR A 135 24.15 5.81 8.34
N PHE A 136 24.24 4.84 7.42
CA PHE A 136 25.51 4.37 6.85
C PHE A 136 26.17 5.40 5.94
N ALA A 137 25.37 6.13 5.15
CA ALA A 137 25.87 7.27 4.40
C ALA A 137 26.38 8.38 5.32
N GLY A 138 25.71 8.60 6.46
CA GLY A 138 26.15 9.52 7.51
C GLY A 138 27.53 9.14 8.06
N GLU A 139 27.77 7.87 8.33
CA GLU A 139 29.08 7.38 8.76
C GLU A 139 30.17 7.58 7.70
N GLU A 140 29.92 7.21 6.43
CA GLU A 140 30.89 7.40 5.35
C GLU A 140 31.27 8.88 5.16
N PHE A 141 30.29 9.77 5.24
CA PHE A 141 30.49 11.20 4.99
C PHE A 141 30.77 12.03 6.25
N GLY A 142 30.90 11.42 7.42
CA GLY A 142 31.13 12.12 8.69
C GLY A 142 29.97 13.05 9.09
N VAL A 143 28.75 12.72 8.70
CA VAL A 143 27.55 13.51 8.99
C VAL A 143 26.78 12.90 10.17
N GLY A 144 26.82 13.60 11.30
CA GLY A 144 26.06 13.24 12.49
C GLY A 144 24.55 13.42 12.34
N LEU A 145 23.83 13.05 13.40
CA LEU A 145 22.38 12.96 13.45
C LEU A 145 21.63 14.24 13.01
N ARG A 146 22.14 15.43 13.37
CA ARG A 146 21.56 16.71 12.94
C ARG A 146 21.57 16.84 11.41
N GLY A 147 22.68 16.48 10.77
CA GLY A 147 22.80 16.55 9.32
C GLY A 147 21.95 15.49 8.62
N GLN A 148 21.81 14.29 9.20
CA GLN A 148 20.88 13.27 8.71
C GLN A 148 19.42 13.75 8.79
N GLY A 149 19.02 14.40 9.90
CA GLY A 149 17.70 15.01 10.05
C GLY A 149 17.43 16.11 9.01
N VAL A 150 18.41 16.98 8.75
CA VAL A 150 18.33 17.99 7.67
C VAL A 150 18.22 17.34 6.30
N ALA A 151 19.02 16.32 6.02
CA ALA A 151 19.01 15.59 4.75
C ALA A 151 17.64 14.94 4.47
N LEU A 152 17.05 14.28 5.48
CA LEU A 152 15.72 13.69 5.39
C LEU A 152 14.62 14.76 5.26
N ALA A 153 14.77 15.92 5.91
CA ALA A 153 13.86 17.04 5.77
C ALA A 153 13.90 17.65 4.35
N VAL A 154 15.10 17.89 3.82
CA VAL A 154 15.30 18.40 2.44
C VAL A 154 14.76 17.41 1.41
N SER A 155 14.86 16.10 1.68
CA SER A 155 14.30 15.08 0.77
C SER A 155 12.78 15.22 0.57
N ARG A 156 12.06 15.96 1.43
CA ARG A 156 10.60 16.19 1.33
C ARG A 156 10.17 17.13 0.21
N VAL A 157 11.12 17.76 -0.49
CA VAL A 157 10.85 18.45 -1.76
C VAL A 157 10.32 17.47 -2.82
N ASP A 158 10.54 16.17 -2.62
CA ASP A 158 9.98 15.06 -3.42
C ASP A 158 8.48 15.17 -3.68
N LEU A 159 7.70 15.75 -2.75
CA LEU A 159 6.25 15.91 -2.89
C LEU A 159 5.84 16.79 -4.09
N VAL A 160 6.60 17.85 -4.38
CA VAL A 160 6.31 18.74 -5.51
C VAL A 160 6.45 18.00 -6.83
N LEU A 161 7.51 17.17 -6.93
CA LEU A 161 7.73 16.31 -8.08
C LEU A 161 6.64 15.23 -8.18
N ALA A 162 6.21 14.69 -7.03
CA ALA A 162 5.16 13.69 -7.00
C ALA A 162 3.83 14.22 -7.58
N PHE A 163 3.36 15.38 -7.12
CA PHE A 163 2.14 15.98 -7.63
C PHE A 163 2.24 16.37 -9.11
N SER A 164 3.40 16.87 -9.54
CA SER A 164 3.65 17.21 -10.94
C SER A 164 3.56 15.97 -11.84
N ALA A 165 4.14 14.84 -11.41
CA ALA A 165 4.08 13.59 -12.13
C ALA A 165 2.67 12.96 -12.16
N VAL A 166 1.90 13.09 -11.07
CA VAL A 166 0.49 12.67 -11.05
C VAL A 166 -0.35 13.50 -12.04
N ALA A 167 -0.19 14.83 -12.04
CA ALA A 167 -0.86 15.71 -12.99
C ALA A 167 -0.49 15.37 -14.45
N LEU A 168 0.75 14.93 -14.67
CA LEU A 168 1.20 14.45 -15.98
C LEU A 168 0.56 13.11 -16.37
N ALA A 169 0.31 12.21 -15.40
CA ALA A 169 -0.36 10.92 -15.63
C ALA A 169 -1.78 11.09 -16.15
N ASP A 170 -2.49 12.10 -15.67
CA ASP A 170 -3.85 12.41 -16.12
C ASP A 170 -3.89 12.92 -17.57
N ARG A 171 -2.78 13.49 -18.08
CA ARG A 171 -2.66 14.01 -19.45
C ARG A 171 -2.09 13.01 -20.45
N LEU A 172 -1.00 12.33 -20.07
CA LEU A 172 -0.24 11.45 -20.98
C LEU A 172 -0.71 9.99 -20.97
N GLY A 173 -1.52 9.61 -19.98
CA GLY A 173 -1.91 8.22 -19.72
C GLY A 173 -1.09 7.60 -18.60
N ARG A 174 -1.74 6.72 -17.83
CA ARG A 174 -1.18 6.17 -16.59
C ARG A 174 -0.09 5.16 -16.86
N ARG A 175 -0.26 4.33 -17.91
CA ARG A 175 0.73 3.34 -18.30
C ARG A 175 2.07 3.98 -18.63
N ARG A 176 2.06 5.05 -19.43
CA ARG A 176 3.29 5.75 -19.87
C ARG A 176 4.00 6.40 -18.69
N VAL A 177 3.25 7.07 -17.81
CA VAL A 177 3.84 7.70 -16.63
C VAL A 177 4.38 6.69 -15.63
N LEU A 178 3.71 5.56 -15.39
CA LEU A 178 4.24 4.49 -14.54
C LEU A 178 5.55 3.91 -15.10
N ALA A 179 5.60 3.64 -16.42
CA ALA A 179 6.80 3.14 -17.08
C ALA A 179 7.97 4.12 -17.00
N ALA A 180 7.72 5.41 -17.24
CA ALA A 180 8.75 6.44 -17.13
C ALA A 180 9.19 6.66 -15.68
N ALA A 181 8.25 6.75 -14.74
CA ALA A 181 8.52 6.98 -13.33
C ALA A 181 9.41 5.89 -12.75
N VAL A 182 9.13 4.62 -13.04
CA VAL A 182 9.93 3.52 -12.48
C VAL A 182 11.34 3.48 -13.08
N LEU A 183 11.48 3.69 -14.39
CA LEU A 183 12.80 3.73 -15.06
C LEU A 183 13.67 4.87 -14.53
N VAL A 184 13.10 6.07 -14.45
CA VAL A 184 13.80 7.27 -13.99
C VAL A 184 14.11 7.16 -12.49
N SER A 185 13.19 6.63 -11.68
CA SER A 185 13.46 6.40 -10.24
C SER A 185 14.62 5.42 -10.05
N VAL A 186 14.62 4.28 -10.75
CA VAL A 186 15.71 3.30 -10.66
C VAL A 186 17.04 3.91 -11.11
N ALA A 187 17.05 4.72 -12.18
CA ALA A 187 18.26 5.39 -12.66
C ALA A 187 18.83 6.38 -11.63
N PHE A 188 18.00 7.26 -11.06
CA PHE A 188 18.42 8.22 -10.04
C PHE A 188 18.82 7.53 -8.72
N THR A 189 18.13 6.44 -8.35
CA THR A 189 18.54 5.59 -7.23
C THR A 189 19.92 4.97 -7.50
N ALA A 190 20.14 4.33 -8.64
CA ALA A 190 21.45 3.76 -8.98
C ALA A 190 22.57 4.82 -9.03
N ALA A 191 22.27 6.02 -9.53
CA ALA A 191 23.22 7.14 -9.51
C ALA A 191 23.63 7.55 -8.08
N GLY A 192 22.74 7.38 -7.10
CA GLY A 192 23.03 7.55 -5.66
C GLY A 192 24.17 6.65 -5.16
N ALA A 193 24.39 5.48 -5.77
CA ALA A 193 25.52 4.62 -5.44
C ALA A 193 26.88 5.27 -5.74
N LEU A 194 26.93 6.26 -6.65
CA LEU A 194 28.16 6.92 -7.09
C LEU A 194 28.42 8.27 -6.40
N THR A 195 27.49 8.75 -5.57
CA THR A 195 27.60 10.12 -5.02
C THR A 195 28.68 10.22 -3.95
N PRO A 196 29.60 11.21 -4.01
CA PRO A 196 30.72 11.33 -3.07
C PRO A 196 30.40 12.11 -1.79
N SER A 197 29.18 12.64 -1.66
CA SER A 197 28.77 13.43 -0.49
C SER A 197 27.27 13.28 -0.20
N LEU A 198 26.87 13.57 1.05
CA LEU A 198 25.47 13.48 1.46
C LEU A 198 24.54 14.43 0.68
N PRO A 199 24.89 15.71 0.41
CA PRO A 199 24.02 16.58 -0.39
C PRO A 199 23.77 16.05 -1.81
N LEU A 200 24.80 15.47 -2.46
CA LEU A 200 24.65 14.87 -3.78
C LEU A 200 23.81 13.58 -3.72
N LEU A 201 23.96 12.78 -2.66
CA LEU A 201 23.07 11.64 -2.42
C LEU A 201 21.62 12.11 -2.33
N ILE A 202 21.31 13.11 -1.51
CA ILE A 202 19.96 13.66 -1.39
C ILE A 202 19.46 14.25 -2.71
N ALA A 203 20.30 15.00 -3.44
CA ALA A 203 19.94 15.55 -4.74
C ALA A 203 19.55 14.45 -5.76
N SER A 204 20.25 13.31 -5.75
CA SER A 204 19.86 12.15 -6.57
C SER A 204 18.57 11.48 -6.07
N GLN A 205 18.32 11.45 -4.76
CA GLN A 205 17.17 10.76 -4.18
C GLN A 205 15.87 11.56 -4.19
N VAL A 206 15.91 12.90 -4.21
CA VAL A 206 14.70 13.74 -4.32
C VAL A 206 13.83 13.36 -5.53
N PRO A 207 14.36 13.31 -6.78
CA PRO A 207 13.56 12.89 -7.93
C PRO A 207 13.15 11.41 -7.86
N ALA A 208 14.04 10.52 -7.40
CA ALA A 208 13.71 9.10 -7.27
C ALA A 208 12.52 8.87 -6.31
N ARG A 209 12.55 9.53 -5.14
CA ARG A 209 11.48 9.45 -4.13
C ARG A 209 10.21 10.12 -4.60
N GLY A 210 10.30 11.26 -5.29
CA GLY A 210 9.12 11.98 -5.79
C GLY A 210 8.37 11.17 -6.84
N LEU A 211 9.11 10.56 -7.77
CA LEU A 211 8.55 9.67 -8.77
C LEU A 211 8.01 8.36 -8.16
N THR A 212 8.67 7.83 -7.13
CA THR A 212 8.15 6.69 -6.36
C THR A 212 6.83 7.01 -5.66
N ALA A 213 6.72 8.21 -5.06
CA ALA A 213 5.48 8.68 -4.46
C ALA A 213 4.36 8.86 -5.50
N ALA A 214 4.67 9.42 -6.67
CA ALA A 214 3.72 9.49 -7.79
C ALA A 214 3.29 8.10 -8.27
N MET A 215 4.24 7.17 -8.39
CA MET A 215 3.97 5.78 -8.78
C MET A 215 2.97 5.12 -7.82
N ASN A 216 3.13 5.28 -6.50
CA ASN A 216 2.17 4.76 -5.53
C ASN A 216 0.74 5.31 -5.71
N LEU A 217 0.62 6.62 -5.93
CA LEU A 217 -0.68 7.25 -6.17
C LEU A 217 -1.33 6.73 -7.47
N VAL A 218 -0.56 6.68 -8.56
CA VAL A 218 -1.05 6.22 -9.86
C VAL A 218 -1.40 4.73 -9.83
N ILE A 219 -0.61 3.88 -9.14
CA ILE A 219 -0.92 2.45 -8.93
C ILE A 219 -2.28 2.28 -8.25
N GLY A 220 -2.52 3.01 -7.16
CA GLY A 220 -3.78 2.94 -6.42
C GLY A 220 -4.99 3.35 -7.26
N VAL A 221 -4.87 4.46 -8.00
CA VAL A 221 -5.92 4.94 -8.90
C VAL A 221 -6.17 3.95 -10.04
N HIS A 222 -5.12 3.43 -10.67
CA HIS A 222 -5.24 2.47 -11.77
C HIS A 222 -5.95 1.19 -11.30
N ALA A 223 -5.58 0.65 -10.14
CA ALA A 223 -6.23 -0.52 -9.58
C ALA A 223 -7.71 -0.29 -9.28
N ALA A 224 -8.05 0.86 -8.69
CA ALA A 224 -9.44 1.20 -8.38
C ALA A 224 -10.32 1.38 -9.63
N GLU A 225 -9.75 1.82 -10.75
CA GLU A 225 -10.46 1.99 -12.03
C GLU A 225 -10.69 0.68 -12.78
N GLU A 226 -9.80 -0.30 -12.65
CA GLU A 226 -9.91 -1.59 -13.36
C GLU A 226 -10.70 -2.65 -12.58
N VAL A 227 -10.65 -2.61 -11.24
CA VAL A 227 -11.25 -3.63 -10.38
C VAL A 227 -12.72 -3.30 -10.03
N PRO A 228 -13.63 -4.30 -9.99
CA PRO A 228 -15.01 -4.11 -9.55
C PRO A 228 -15.13 -3.50 -8.16
N ALA A 229 -16.22 -2.77 -7.89
CA ALA A 229 -16.40 -2.00 -6.66
C ALA A 229 -16.19 -2.84 -5.37
N HIS A 230 -16.76 -4.04 -5.31
CA HIS A 230 -16.65 -4.94 -4.16
C HIS A 230 -15.24 -5.54 -3.96
N ALA A 231 -14.41 -5.54 -5.02
CA ALA A 231 -13.04 -6.07 -4.98
C ALA A 231 -11.95 -4.98 -4.82
N ARG A 232 -12.31 -3.69 -4.83
CA ARG A 232 -11.34 -2.58 -4.72
C ARG A 232 -10.56 -2.59 -3.41
N ALA A 233 -11.24 -2.86 -2.29
CA ALA A 233 -10.60 -2.96 -0.98
C ALA A 233 -9.58 -4.10 -0.96
N TRP A 234 -9.95 -5.27 -1.49
CA TRP A 234 -9.05 -6.41 -1.65
C TRP A 234 -7.81 -6.05 -2.48
N ALA A 235 -8.00 -5.41 -3.64
CA ALA A 235 -6.88 -5.01 -4.51
C ALA A 235 -5.95 -4.01 -3.82
N ALA A 236 -6.50 -3.01 -3.12
CA ALA A 236 -5.72 -2.05 -2.34
C ALA A 236 -4.90 -2.74 -1.23
N SER A 237 -5.49 -3.70 -0.51
CA SER A 237 -4.79 -4.48 0.51
C SER A 237 -3.66 -5.33 -0.06
N VAL A 238 -3.89 -6.02 -1.19
CA VAL A 238 -2.84 -6.80 -1.87
C VAL A 238 -1.70 -5.89 -2.32
N LEU A 239 -2.00 -4.75 -2.94
CA LEU A 239 -0.97 -3.82 -3.40
C LEU A 239 -0.16 -3.24 -2.23
N ALA A 240 -0.82 -2.90 -1.13
CA ALA A 240 -0.16 -2.42 0.08
C ALA A 240 0.75 -3.49 0.71
N LEU A 241 0.30 -4.75 0.75
CA LEU A 241 1.11 -5.88 1.23
C LEU A 241 2.35 -6.09 0.36
N ILE A 242 2.19 -6.09 -0.97
CA ILE A 242 3.31 -6.23 -1.90
C ILE A 242 4.27 -5.04 -1.80
N ASN A 243 3.77 -3.82 -1.59
CA ASN A 243 4.61 -2.65 -1.30
C ASN A 243 5.43 -2.85 -0.01
N ALA A 244 4.80 -3.36 1.06
CA ALA A 244 5.48 -3.68 2.32
C ALA A 244 6.54 -4.78 2.15
N LEU A 245 6.30 -5.79 1.31
CA LEU A 245 7.30 -6.79 0.95
C LEU A 245 8.50 -6.16 0.23
N GLY A 246 8.27 -5.20 -0.68
CA GLY A 246 9.33 -4.43 -1.33
C GLY A 246 10.17 -3.63 -0.32
N ALA A 247 9.53 -2.99 0.66
CA ALA A 247 10.21 -2.32 1.76
C ALA A 247 11.04 -3.31 2.61
N GLY A 248 10.47 -4.48 2.93
CA GLY A 248 11.17 -5.55 3.65
C GLY A 248 12.39 -6.09 2.88
N LEU A 249 12.29 -6.23 1.55
CA LEU A 249 13.42 -6.62 0.71
C LEU A 249 14.55 -5.58 0.75
N CYS A 250 14.22 -4.29 0.87
CA CYS A 250 15.23 -3.25 1.11
C CYS A 250 15.91 -3.38 2.48
N VAL A 251 15.16 -3.74 3.52
CA VAL A 251 15.74 -3.99 4.85
C VAL A 251 16.68 -5.21 4.80
N LEU A 252 16.34 -6.25 4.03
CA LEU A 252 17.19 -7.43 3.83
C LEU A 252 18.51 -7.15 3.11
N THR A 253 18.68 -6.00 2.44
CA THR A 253 19.97 -5.62 1.84
C THR A 253 20.90 -4.90 2.81
N LEU A 254 20.40 -4.45 3.95
CA LEU A 254 21.21 -3.75 4.96
C LEU A 254 22.41 -4.56 5.49
N PRO A 255 22.35 -5.88 5.72
CA PRO A 255 23.51 -6.65 6.18
C PRO A 255 24.74 -6.51 5.27
N ALA A 256 24.54 -6.20 3.98
CA ALA A 256 25.65 -5.91 3.06
C ALA A 256 26.47 -4.68 3.49
N ALA A 257 25.89 -3.75 4.24
CA ALA A 257 26.59 -2.58 4.79
C ALA A 257 27.60 -2.93 5.88
N ASP A 258 27.50 -4.10 6.52
CA ASP A 258 28.50 -4.56 7.49
C ASP A 258 29.79 -5.07 6.82
N LEU A 259 29.79 -5.28 5.49
CA LEU A 259 30.99 -5.73 4.74
C LEU A 259 32.07 -4.65 4.61
N GLY A 260 31.72 -3.37 4.83
CA GLY A 260 32.66 -2.26 4.72
C GLY A 260 31.95 -0.91 4.61
N LEU A 261 32.71 0.18 4.82
CA LEU A 261 32.18 1.54 4.91
C LEU A 261 31.40 2.00 3.66
N ARG A 262 31.78 1.51 2.47
CA ARG A 262 31.12 1.85 1.19
C ARG A 262 30.09 0.81 0.74
N SER A 263 29.93 -0.29 1.46
CA SER A 263 29.14 -1.43 1.00
C SER A 263 27.64 -1.17 1.04
N TRP A 264 27.17 -0.17 1.79
CA TRP A 264 25.76 0.26 1.77
C TRP A 264 25.29 0.71 0.37
N ARG A 265 26.22 1.14 -0.50
CA ARG A 265 25.97 1.52 -1.89
C ARG A 265 25.44 0.37 -2.73
N LEU A 266 25.71 -0.89 -2.35
CA LEU A 266 25.15 -2.07 -3.01
C LEU A 266 23.61 -2.05 -2.99
N SER A 267 23.00 -1.54 -1.91
CA SER A 267 21.54 -1.39 -1.82
C SER A 267 20.97 -0.44 -2.87
N TYR A 268 21.77 0.49 -3.41
CA TYR A 268 21.34 1.40 -4.48
C TYR A 268 21.45 0.76 -5.88
N VAL A 269 22.22 -0.32 -6.03
CA VAL A 269 22.41 -1.05 -7.29
C VAL A 269 21.39 -2.19 -7.44
N VAL A 270 20.92 -2.77 -6.33
CA VAL A 270 19.93 -3.87 -6.31
C VAL A 270 18.68 -3.62 -7.17
N PRO A 271 18.08 -2.41 -7.22
CA PRO A 271 16.95 -2.13 -8.12
C PRO A 271 17.22 -2.40 -9.61
N LEU A 272 18.48 -2.31 -10.07
CA LEU A 272 18.85 -2.61 -11.45
C LEU A 272 18.66 -4.09 -11.79
N LEU A 273 18.81 -4.99 -10.81
CA LEU A 273 18.58 -6.43 -10.97
C LEU A 273 17.10 -6.73 -11.26
N PHE A 274 16.19 -5.92 -10.71
CA PHE A 274 14.75 -6.06 -10.90
C PHE A 274 14.23 -5.29 -12.13
N LEU A 275 15.08 -4.51 -12.80
CA LEU A 275 14.70 -3.68 -13.95
C LEU A 275 14.04 -4.48 -15.09
N PRO A 276 14.54 -5.67 -15.51
CA PRO A 276 13.88 -6.44 -16.57
C PRO A 276 12.45 -6.84 -16.21
N LEU A 277 12.23 -7.26 -14.96
CA LEU A 277 10.92 -7.68 -14.45
C LEU A 277 9.95 -6.50 -14.39
N VAL A 278 10.43 -5.36 -13.88
CA VAL A 278 9.66 -4.12 -13.77
C VAL A 278 9.30 -3.54 -15.14
N VAL A 279 10.26 -3.52 -16.07
CA VAL A 279 10.03 -3.06 -17.46
C VAL A 279 9.04 -3.99 -18.17
N MET A 280 9.16 -5.30 -17.97
CA MET A 280 8.20 -6.27 -18.50
C MET A 280 6.79 -6.03 -17.93
N ALA A 281 6.66 -5.79 -16.62
CA ALA A 281 5.36 -5.46 -16.00
C ALA A 281 4.78 -4.14 -16.55
N ALA A 282 5.59 -3.08 -16.65
CA ALA A 282 5.17 -1.80 -17.19
C ALA A 282 4.77 -1.89 -18.68
N ARG A 283 5.46 -2.72 -19.47
CA ARG A 283 5.13 -2.95 -20.89
C ARG A 283 3.86 -3.78 -21.06
N ARG A 284 3.57 -4.72 -20.17
CA ARG A 284 2.35 -5.57 -20.23
C ARG A 284 1.11 -4.90 -19.64
N LEU A 285 1.28 -3.81 -18.88
CA LEU A 285 0.17 -3.06 -18.30
C LEU A 285 -0.71 -2.46 -19.42
N PRO A 286 -2.02 -2.76 -19.46
CA PRO A 286 -2.94 -2.07 -20.36
C PRO A 286 -3.14 -0.61 -19.91
N GLU A 287 -3.62 0.26 -20.79
CA GLU A 287 -4.08 1.59 -20.37
C GLU A 287 -5.44 1.48 -19.68
N SER A 288 -5.73 2.34 -18.70
CA SER A 288 -6.95 2.19 -17.91
C SER A 288 -8.21 2.41 -18.77
N ARG A 289 -9.22 1.56 -18.58
CA ARG A 289 -10.51 1.59 -19.30
C ARG A 289 -11.19 2.93 -19.20
N ARG A 290 -11.03 3.64 -18.08
CA ARG A 290 -11.59 4.97 -17.87
C ARG A 290 -10.86 6.02 -18.71
N PHE A 291 -9.53 5.96 -18.77
CA PHE A 291 -8.73 6.86 -19.60
C PHE A 291 -9.06 6.69 -21.09
N VAL A 292 -9.15 5.43 -21.55
CA VAL A 292 -9.52 5.09 -22.93
C VAL A 292 -10.94 5.58 -23.25
N ARG A 293 -11.93 5.34 -22.38
CA ARG A 293 -13.30 5.82 -22.58
C ARG A 293 -13.41 7.35 -22.64
N PHE A 294 -12.68 8.06 -21.78
CA PHE A 294 -12.67 9.53 -21.77
C PHE A 294 -12.08 10.10 -23.06
N HIS A 295 -10.95 9.55 -23.54
CA HIS A 295 -10.30 10.03 -24.76
C HIS A 295 -11.00 9.58 -26.05
N ALA A 296 -11.65 8.42 -26.06
CA ALA A 296 -12.49 7.97 -27.17
C ALA A 296 -13.79 8.78 -27.30
N GLY A 297 -14.32 9.32 -26.18
CA GLY A 297 -15.47 10.23 -26.20
C GLY A 297 -15.11 11.67 -26.60
N GLY A 298 -13.88 12.12 -26.31
CA GLY A 298 -13.38 13.46 -26.64
C GLY A 298 -13.23 13.72 -28.15
N THR A 299 -12.88 12.70 -28.94
CA THR A 299 -12.78 12.80 -30.40
C THR A 299 -14.12 12.91 -31.14
N ARG A 300 -15.26 12.72 -30.45
CA ARG A 300 -16.60 12.95 -31.02
C ARG A 300 -17.19 14.34 -30.75
N ARG A 301 -16.54 15.17 -29.93
CA ARG A 301 -17.00 16.55 -29.59
C ARG A 301 -16.20 17.67 -30.25
N THR A 302 -15.37 17.39 -31.25
CA THR A 302 -14.62 18.40 -32.02
C THR A 302 -15.29 18.79 -33.34
N GLY A 303 -16.64 18.83 -33.37
CA GLY A 303 -17.44 19.22 -34.54
C GLY A 303 -18.40 20.40 -34.31
N SER A 304 -18.36 21.06 -33.15
CA SER A 304 -19.16 22.26 -32.86
C SER A 304 -18.30 23.27 -32.11
N ALA A 305 -17.36 23.87 -32.84
CA ALA A 305 -16.74 25.13 -32.43
C ALA A 305 -17.77 26.25 -32.61
N GLY A 306 -18.69 26.36 -31.64
CA GLY A 306 -19.55 27.52 -31.45
C GLY A 306 -18.93 28.41 -30.39
N ALA A 307 -18.57 29.63 -30.79
CA ALA A 307 -18.12 30.70 -29.92
C ALA A 307 -19.13 30.96 -28.77
N GLY A 308 -18.62 31.18 -27.55
CA GLY A 308 -19.46 31.65 -26.45
C GLY A 308 -18.82 31.49 -25.07
N GLY A 309 -18.30 32.59 -24.53
CA GLY A 309 -18.32 32.85 -23.09
C GLY A 309 -17.03 32.60 -22.32
N THR A 310 -16.18 33.63 -22.24
CA THR A 310 -15.42 33.94 -21.01
C THR A 310 -16.41 34.29 -19.89
N GLY A 311 -17.05 33.26 -19.35
CA GLY A 311 -17.80 33.32 -18.11
C GLY A 311 -16.94 32.73 -17.02
N ALA A 312 -16.36 33.58 -16.18
CA ALA A 312 -15.86 33.19 -14.88
C ALA A 312 -17.06 32.69 -14.02
N SER A 313 -17.48 31.45 -14.24
CA SER A 313 -18.37 30.75 -13.32
C SER A 313 -17.52 30.21 -12.17
N ASP A 314 -17.47 31.01 -11.13
CA ASP A 314 -16.99 30.75 -9.78
C ASP A 314 -17.74 29.56 -9.13
N GLY A 315 -17.48 28.36 -9.64
CA GLY A 315 -18.19 27.11 -9.28
C GLY A 315 -17.25 25.95 -8.97
N SER A 316 -15.98 26.21 -8.64
CA SER A 316 -15.15 25.15 -8.10
C SER A 316 -15.73 24.75 -6.73
N PRO A 317 -16.04 23.47 -6.46
CA PRO A 317 -16.63 23.04 -5.19
C PRO A 317 -15.76 23.55 -4.04
N ARG A 318 -16.32 24.50 -3.29
CA ARG A 318 -15.61 25.26 -2.27
C ARG A 318 -15.54 24.41 -1.00
N LEU A 319 -14.40 24.43 -0.32
CA LEU A 319 -14.24 23.85 1.03
C LEU A 319 -15.05 24.61 2.11
N ARG A 320 -15.85 25.61 1.71
CA ARG A 320 -16.66 26.45 2.59
C ARG A 320 -17.64 25.56 3.37
N GLY A 321 -17.63 25.66 4.69
CA GLY A 321 -18.44 24.83 5.60
C GLY A 321 -17.72 23.60 6.18
N HIS A 322 -16.62 23.15 5.58
CA HIS A 322 -15.82 22.02 6.08
C HIS A 322 -14.44 22.41 6.61
N GLU A 323 -14.18 23.71 6.77
CA GLU A 323 -12.88 24.25 7.19
C GLU A 323 -12.45 23.76 8.58
N GLY A 324 -13.39 23.63 9.52
CA GLY A 324 -13.11 23.06 10.85
C GLY A 324 -12.67 21.59 10.79
N ARG A 325 -13.33 20.76 9.97
CA ARG A 325 -12.97 19.34 9.77
C ARG A 325 -11.60 19.22 9.09
N LEU A 326 -11.34 20.10 8.12
CA LEU A 326 -10.06 20.18 7.42
C LEU A 326 -8.93 20.60 8.36
N GLY A 327 -9.12 21.66 9.15
CA GLY A 327 -8.16 22.12 10.14
C GLY A 327 -7.85 21.03 11.17
N MET A 328 -8.88 20.34 11.66
CA MET A 328 -8.72 19.22 12.60
C MET A 328 -7.89 18.07 12.03
N LEU A 329 -8.21 17.59 10.82
CA LEU A 329 -7.45 16.50 10.19
C LEU A 329 -6.05 16.93 9.74
N ALA A 330 -5.87 18.18 9.30
CA ALA A 330 -4.57 18.72 8.94
C ALA A 330 -3.67 18.88 10.18
N ALA A 331 -4.22 19.41 11.28
CA ALA A 331 -3.54 19.48 12.57
C ALA A 331 -3.18 18.08 13.08
N GLY A 332 -4.09 17.12 12.95
CA GLY A 332 -3.82 15.74 13.34
C GLY A 332 -2.73 15.09 12.51
N GLY A 333 -2.75 15.26 11.19
CA GLY A 333 -1.68 14.80 10.30
C GLY A 333 -0.33 15.42 10.65
N PHE A 334 -0.30 16.73 10.92
CA PHE A 334 0.91 17.45 11.36
C PHE A 334 1.45 16.90 12.69
N LEU A 335 0.59 16.80 13.72
CA LEU A 335 0.97 16.34 15.06
C LEU A 335 1.49 14.91 15.06
N ALA A 336 0.80 14.00 14.35
CA ALA A 336 1.27 12.62 14.18
C ALA A 336 2.62 12.58 13.45
N ALA A 337 2.75 13.31 12.34
CA ALA A 337 3.94 13.26 11.51
C ALA A 337 5.18 13.83 12.19
N THR A 338 5.01 14.80 13.11
CA THR A 338 6.08 15.42 13.89
C THR A 338 6.82 14.41 14.79
N PHE A 339 6.17 13.33 15.19
CA PHE A 339 6.79 12.27 15.99
C PHE A 339 7.06 10.99 15.18
N VAL A 340 6.08 10.51 14.42
CA VAL A 340 6.16 9.21 13.73
C VAL A 340 7.29 9.18 12.70
N ASN A 341 7.51 10.29 11.97
CA ASN A 341 8.56 10.32 10.96
C ASN A 341 9.97 10.28 11.58
N PRO A 342 10.37 11.15 12.52
CA PRO A 342 11.69 11.01 13.13
C PRO A 342 11.86 9.68 13.86
N ALA A 343 10.83 9.18 14.56
CA ALA A 343 10.89 7.90 15.25
C ALA A 343 11.06 6.69 14.31
N ALA A 344 10.51 6.73 13.09
CA ALA A 344 10.72 5.66 12.11
C ALA A 344 12.01 5.85 11.30
N GLN A 345 12.36 7.09 10.96
CA GLN A 345 13.43 7.37 10.00
C GLN A 345 14.82 7.49 10.61
N LEU A 346 14.92 7.84 11.90
CA LEU A 346 16.20 7.90 12.62
C LEU A 346 16.42 6.66 13.49
N GLN A 347 15.57 5.64 13.36
CA GLN A 347 15.64 4.40 14.13
C GLN A 347 16.94 3.65 13.88
N ASN A 348 17.39 3.54 12.63
CA ASN A 348 18.65 2.87 12.31
C ASN A 348 19.83 3.59 12.95
N THR A 349 19.80 4.93 12.95
CA THR A 349 20.83 5.75 13.59
C THR A 349 20.83 5.55 15.10
N PHE A 350 19.67 5.52 15.75
CA PHE A 350 19.57 5.17 17.17
C PHE A 350 20.12 3.77 17.48
N LEU A 351 19.68 2.76 16.73
CA LEU A 351 20.10 1.37 16.97
C LEU A 351 21.60 1.20 16.73
N ARG A 352 22.17 1.88 15.74
CA ARG A 352 23.59 1.80 15.41
C ARG A 352 24.44 2.63 16.37
N ASP A 353 24.18 3.92 16.49
CA ASP A 353 25.05 4.87 17.18
C ASP A 353 24.89 4.79 18.71
N GLU A 354 23.66 4.63 19.20
CA GLU A 354 23.40 4.60 20.66
C GLU A 354 23.34 3.17 21.22
N ARG A 355 22.96 2.18 20.42
CA ARG A 355 22.82 0.78 20.87
C ARG A 355 23.90 -0.17 20.32
N GLY A 356 24.76 0.29 19.42
CA GLY A 356 25.85 -0.51 18.86
C GLY A 356 25.39 -1.70 18.01
N PHE A 357 24.22 -1.61 17.37
CA PHE A 357 23.71 -2.70 16.53
C PHE A 357 24.45 -2.72 15.19
N SER A 358 24.83 -3.92 14.75
CA SER A 358 25.24 -4.16 13.36
C SER A 358 24.06 -4.02 12.40
N ALA A 359 24.31 -3.84 11.11
CA ALA A 359 23.26 -3.77 10.09
C ALA A 359 22.39 -5.04 10.07
N LEU A 360 23.00 -6.21 10.30
CA LEU A 360 22.26 -7.47 10.48
C LEU A 360 21.32 -7.41 11.68
N ARG A 361 21.77 -6.90 12.84
CA ARG A 361 20.93 -6.82 14.03
C ARG A 361 19.81 -5.79 13.87
N ILE A 362 20.05 -4.69 13.15
CA ILE A 362 19.00 -3.72 12.75
C ILE A 362 17.96 -4.37 11.84
N THR A 363 18.41 -5.18 10.87
CA THR A 363 17.54 -5.95 9.96
C THR A 363 16.63 -6.88 10.75
N VAL A 364 17.21 -7.70 11.63
CA VAL A 364 16.46 -8.62 12.49
C VAL A 364 15.50 -7.86 13.40
N PHE A 365 15.95 -6.75 14.02
CA PHE A 365 15.10 -5.90 14.85
C PHE A 365 13.89 -5.40 14.09
N THR A 366 14.12 -4.77 12.93
CA THR A 366 13.06 -4.17 12.11
C THR A 366 12.04 -5.20 11.65
N LEU A 367 12.48 -6.40 11.26
CA LEU A 367 11.59 -7.48 10.86
C LEU A 367 10.81 -8.06 12.05
N MET A 368 11.46 -8.27 13.19
CA MET A 368 10.82 -8.82 14.39
C MET A 368 9.84 -7.85 15.04
N THR A 369 10.10 -6.54 15.01
CA THR A 369 9.16 -5.54 15.56
C THR A 369 8.11 -5.11 14.55
N GLY A 370 8.44 -5.12 13.25
CA GLY A 370 7.53 -4.70 12.18
C GLY A 370 6.50 -5.76 11.78
N THR A 371 6.86 -7.05 11.73
CA THR A 371 5.95 -8.11 11.29
C THR A 371 4.72 -8.27 12.22
N PRO A 372 4.87 -8.27 13.56
CA PRO A 372 3.73 -8.34 14.47
C PRO A 372 2.79 -7.13 14.40
N ALA A 373 3.21 -6.00 13.82
CA ALA A 373 2.36 -4.83 13.65
C ALA A 373 1.08 -5.13 12.83
N GLY A 374 1.12 -6.14 11.96
CA GLY A 374 -0.08 -6.62 11.25
C GLY A 374 -1.19 -7.13 12.18
N ILE A 375 -0.83 -7.70 13.34
CA ILE A 375 -1.80 -8.08 14.38
C ILE A 375 -2.53 -6.83 14.89
N GLY A 376 -1.78 -5.73 15.08
CA GLY A 376 -2.31 -4.43 15.45
C GLY A 376 -3.34 -3.90 14.45
N VAL A 377 -3.04 -4.00 13.15
CA VAL A 377 -3.98 -3.58 12.09
C VAL A 377 -5.28 -4.40 12.14
N VAL A 378 -5.19 -5.73 12.26
CA VAL A 378 -6.38 -6.60 12.29
C VAL A 378 -7.19 -6.38 13.56
N ALA A 379 -6.54 -6.34 14.72
CA ALA A 379 -7.20 -6.11 16.00
C ALA A 379 -7.80 -4.71 16.07
N GLY A 380 -7.07 -3.68 15.65
CA GLY A 380 -7.50 -2.29 15.59
C GLY A 380 -8.72 -2.10 14.68
N GLY A 381 -8.75 -2.77 13.51
CA GLY A 381 -9.91 -2.75 12.62
C GLY A 381 -11.17 -3.30 13.28
N ARG A 382 -11.08 -4.48 13.92
CA ARG A 382 -12.22 -5.11 14.62
C ARG A 382 -12.67 -4.31 15.85
N LEU A 383 -11.74 -3.72 16.59
CA LEU A 383 -12.07 -2.91 17.77
C LEU A 383 -12.67 -1.55 17.35
N ALA A 384 -12.22 -0.98 16.24
CA ALA A 384 -12.73 0.29 15.72
C ALA A 384 -14.22 0.21 15.33
N GLU A 385 -14.75 -0.97 14.99
CA GLU A 385 -16.19 -1.18 14.79
C GLU A 385 -17.02 -0.87 16.04
N ARG A 386 -16.44 -1.03 17.25
CA ARG A 386 -17.11 -0.77 18.53
C ARG A 386 -16.94 0.67 19.05
N GLY A 387 -16.04 1.44 18.45
CA GLY A 387 -15.74 2.82 18.86
C GLY A 387 -14.41 3.29 18.29
N ARG A 388 -14.45 4.02 17.17
CA ARG A 388 -13.25 4.43 16.43
C ARG A 388 -12.42 5.44 17.20
N ARG A 389 -13.09 6.38 17.89
CA ARG A 389 -12.45 7.47 18.63
C ARG A 389 -11.60 6.96 19.80
N ALA A 390 -12.18 6.07 20.61
CA ALA A 390 -11.50 5.50 21.77
C ALA A 390 -10.31 4.62 21.36
N VAL A 391 -10.50 3.74 20.36
CA VAL A 391 -9.43 2.86 19.86
C VAL A 391 -8.29 3.67 19.25
N GLY A 392 -8.60 4.69 18.45
CA GLY A 392 -7.59 5.59 17.88
C GLY A 392 -6.80 6.34 18.95
N ALA A 393 -7.47 6.90 19.97
CA ALA A 393 -6.81 7.64 21.05
C ALA A 393 -5.95 6.74 21.94
N VAL A 394 -6.44 5.56 22.32
CA VAL A 394 -5.67 4.58 23.11
C VAL A 394 -4.45 4.10 22.32
N GLY A 395 -4.63 3.80 21.03
CA GLY A 395 -3.53 3.42 20.13
C GLY A 395 -2.45 4.51 20.03
N LEU A 396 -2.86 5.77 19.91
CA LEU A 396 -1.94 6.92 19.91
C LEU A 396 -1.18 7.05 21.24
N VAL A 397 -1.88 7.03 22.38
CA VAL A 397 -1.26 7.23 23.69
C VAL A 397 -0.33 6.07 24.04
N VAL A 398 -0.84 4.84 24.02
CA VAL A 398 -0.09 3.65 24.39
C VAL A 398 1.03 3.39 23.40
N GLY A 399 0.75 3.49 22.10
CA GLY A 399 1.77 3.33 21.05
C GLY A 399 2.91 4.34 21.21
N THR A 400 2.59 5.62 21.41
CA THR A 400 3.61 6.67 21.59
C THR A 400 4.45 6.45 22.84
N ILE A 401 3.82 6.14 23.97
CA ILE A 401 4.54 5.86 25.23
C ILE A 401 5.47 4.66 25.03
N LEU A 402 5.00 3.57 24.43
CA LEU A 402 5.82 2.38 24.19
C LEU A 402 6.99 2.66 23.24
N VAL A 403 6.80 3.48 22.19
CA VAL A 403 7.90 3.92 21.32
C VAL A 403 8.94 4.70 22.14
N VAL A 404 8.52 5.70 22.93
CA VAL A 404 9.45 6.48 23.76
C VAL A 404 10.20 5.59 24.74
N LEU A 405 9.49 4.69 25.44
CA LEU A 405 10.11 3.74 26.36
C LEU A 405 11.09 2.82 25.64
N ALA A 406 10.79 2.35 24.42
CA ALA A 406 11.72 1.56 23.63
C ALA A 406 13.00 2.34 23.33
N TYR A 407 12.89 3.61 22.94
CA TYR A 407 14.05 4.47 22.70
C TYR A 407 14.88 4.79 23.96
N LEU A 408 14.29 4.69 25.15
CA LEU A 408 15.00 4.82 26.42
C LEU A 408 15.59 3.48 26.91
N ALA A 409 15.03 2.35 26.50
CA ALA A 409 15.40 1.01 26.97
C ALA A 409 16.72 0.46 26.39
N VAL A 410 17.43 -0.34 27.18
CA VAL A 410 18.67 -1.04 26.81
C VAL A 410 18.43 -2.55 26.86
N GLY A 411 19.03 -3.34 25.98
CA GLY A 411 19.00 -4.81 26.07
C GLY A 411 17.70 -5.43 25.58
N TRP A 412 17.20 -6.48 26.25
CA TRP A 412 15.99 -7.20 25.83
C TRP A 412 14.68 -6.39 25.94
N PRO A 413 14.48 -5.46 26.91
CA PRO A 413 13.26 -4.65 26.99
C PRO A 413 13.03 -3.79 25.74
N LEU A 414 14.11 -3.33 25.08
CA LEU A 414 14.02 -2.61 23.80
C LEU A 414 13.25 -3.43 22.74
N TRP A 415 13.48 -4.75 22.69
CA TRP A 415 12.82 -5.64 21.74
C TRP A 415 11.35 -5.86 22.11
N ALA A 416 11.07 -6.15 23.38
CA ALA A 416 9.71 -6.36 23.86
C ALA A 416 8.84 -5.10 23.68
N LEU A 417 9.39 -3.94 24.06
CA LEU A 417 8.73 -2.63 23.88
C LEU A 417 8.59 -2.28 22.40
N GLY A 418 9.59 -2.58 21.55
CA GLY A 418 9.50 -2.37 20.11
C GLY A 418 8.39 -3.19 19.43
N VAL A 419 8.23 -4.47 19.81
CA VAL A 419 7.12 -5.32 19.33
C VAL A 419 5.78 -4.76 19.79
N ALA A 420 5.65 -4.45 21.08
CA ALA A 420 4.41 -3.88 21.63
C ALA A 420 4.06 -2.54 20.96
N ALA A 421 5.04 -1.64 20.83
CA ALA A 421 4.91 -0.36 20.16
C ALA A 421 4.41 -0.51 18.72
N GLY A 422 4.97 -1.47 17.96
CA GLY A 422 4.53 -1.78 16.59
C GLY A 422 3.06 -2.19 16.52
N ILE A 423 2.61 -3.09 17.43
CA ILE A 423 1.22 -3.56 17.50
C ILE A 423 0.27 -2.39 17.83
N PHE A 424 0.52 -1.64 18.90
CA PHE A 424 -0.37 -0.56 19.33
C PHE A 424 -0.38 0.62 18.34
N SER A 425 0.77 0.98 17.77
CA SER A 425 0.84 2.05 16.76
C SER A 425 0.07 1.66 15.49
N ALA A 426 0.18 0.40 15.05
CA ALA A 426 -0.51 -0.07 13.86
C ALA A 426 -2.03 -0.17 14.03
N ALA A 427 -2.53 -0.42 15.24
CA ALA A 427 -3.97 -0.40 15.53
C ALA A 427 -4.63 0.97 15.30
N THR A 428 -3.83 2.04 15.38
CA THR A 428 -4.31 3.42 15.13
C THR A 428 -4.65 3.66 13.66
N VAL A 429 -3.96 2.98 12.73
CA VAL A 429 -4.10 3.20 11.28
C VAL A 429 -5.54 2.96 10.79
N PRO A 430 -6.16 1.78 11.00
CA PRO A 430 -7.54 1.55 10.56
C PRO A 430 -8.56 2.39 11.33
N ALA A 431 -8.28 2.78 12.57
CA ALA A 431 -9.17 3.61 13.36
C ALA A 431 -9.26 5.05 12.81
N LEU A 432 -8.11 5.63 12.43
CA LEU A 432 -8.05 7.03 11.99
C LEU A 432 -8.12 7.24 10.47
N ALA A 433 -7.73 6.25 9.67
CA ALA A 433 -7.68 6.38 8.20
C ALA A 433 -9.06 6.61 7.56
N VAL A 434 -10.15 6.27 8.26
CA VAL A 434 -11.51 6.34 7.71
C VAL A 434 -12.13 7.73 7.87
N TYR A 435 -11.63 8.56 8.78
CA TYR A 435 -12.12 9.94 8.94
C TYR A 435 -11.90 10.80 7.68
N GLY A 436 -10.83 10.57 6.93
CA GLY A 436 -10.60 11.27 5.66
C GLY A 436 -11.75 11.09 4.67
N PRO A 437 -12.08 9.85 4.27
CA PRO A 437 -13.22 9.60 3.39
C PRO A 437 -14.59 9.85 4.04
N GLU A 438 -14.78 9.65 5.34
CA GLU A 438 -16.09 9.83 6.01
C GLU A 438 -16.47 11.29 6.23
N LEU A 439 -15.50 12.18 6.53
CA LEU A 439 -15.80 13.58 6.91
C LEU A 439 -15.93 14.55 5.74
N PHE A 440 -15.58 14.11 4.53
CA PHE A 440 -15.63 14.92 3.33
C PHE A 440 -16.48 14.28 2.23
N PRO A 441 -17.41 15.07 1.63
CA PRO A 441 -18.13 14.67 0.43
C PRO A 441 -17.18 14.26 -0.69
N THR A 442 -17.63 13.33 -1.53
CA THR A 442 -16.84 12.76 -2.62
C THR A 442 -16.21 13.82 -3.53
N VAL A 443 -16.91 14.94 -3.74
CA VAL A 443 -16.52 16.06 -4.62
C VAL A 443 -15.33 16.86 -4.08
N VAL A 444 -15.19 17.03 -2.77
CA VAL A 444 -14.11 17.84 -2.14
C VAL A 444 -13.01 17.00 -1.49
N ARG A 445 -13.24 15.69 -1.31
CA ARG A 445 -12.33 14.74 -0.66
C ARG A 445 -10.91 14.75 -1.21
N GLY A 446 -10.76 14.83 -2.53
CA GLY A 446 -9.44 14.87 -3.18
C GLY A 446 -8.62 16.10 -2.78
N ARG A 447 -9.26 17.28 -2.75
CA ARG A 447 -8.61 18.53 -2.32
C ARG A 447 -8.26 18.49 -0.83
N ALA A 448 -9.18 18.02 0.01
CA ALA A 448 -8.97 17.90 1.45
C ALA A 448 -7.77 16.98 1.78
N ASN A 449 -7.71 15.79 1.16
CA ASN A 449 -6.59 14.86 1.34
C ASN A 449 -5.25 15.44 0.88
N GLY A 450 -5.25 16.26 -0.18
CA GLY A 450 -4.06 17.00 -0.62
C GLY A 450 -3.53 17.95 0.47
N VAL A 451 -4.40 18.77 1.05
CA VAL A 451 -4.04 19.70 2.14
C VAL A 451 -3.57 18.95 3.39
N ILE A 452 -4.27 17.88 3.80
CA ILE A 452 -3.88 17.04 4.95
C ILE A 452 -2.50 16.41 4.72
N SER A 453 -2.22 15.96 3.49
CA SER A 453 -0.91 15.39 3.13
C SER A 453 0.21 16.43 3.21
N ILE A 454 -0.03 17.66 2.77
CA ILE A 454 0.92 18.78 2.88
C ILE A 454 1.17 19.09 4.36
N ALA A 455 0.13 19.25 5.18
CA ALA A 455 0.28 19.50 6.61
C ALA A 455 1.07 18.39 7.31
N SER A 456 0.79 17.13 6.98
CA SER A 456 1.56 15.98 7.45
C SER A 456 3.03 16.03 7.02
N ARG A 457 3.34 16.56 5.83
CA ARG A 457 4.74 16.70 5.37
C ARG A 457 5.46 17.84 6.08
N VAL A 458 4.79 18.96 6.32
CA VAL A 458 5.35 20.03 7.15
C VAL A 458 5.66 19.50 8.55
N GLY A 459 4.74 18.75 9.17
CA GLY A 459 4.99 18.09 10.46
C GLY A 459 6.19 17.15 10.42
N ALA A 460 6.33 16.33 9.37
CA ALA A 460 7.49 15.48 9.20
C ALA A 460 8.82 16.26 9.10
N VAL A 461 8.84 17.36 8.34
CA VAL A 461 10.02 18.25 8.21
C VAL A 461 10.36 18.86 9.57
N THR A 462 9.38 19.45 10.24
CA THR A 462 9.55 20.06 11.57
C THR A 462 10.06 19.03 12.58
N GLY A 463 9.47 17.83 12.60
CA GLY A 463 9.86 16.74 13.50
C GLY A 463 11.29 16.24 13.25
N LEU A 464 11.69 16.04 12.00
CA LEU A 464 13.05 15.59 11.65
C LEU A 464 14.11 16.63 12.02
N LEU A 465 13.86 17.91 11.75
CA LEU A 465 14.75 19.00 12.14
C LEU A 465 14.83 19.15 13.66
N ALA A 466 13.67 19.10 14.35
CA ALA A 466 13.60 19.19 15.79
C ALA A 466 14.30 18.01 16.47
N ALA A 467 14.07 16.78 16.01
CA ALA A 467 14.73 15.58 16.53
C ALA A 467 16.26 15.68 16.40
N GLY A 468 16.76 16.16 15.25
CA GLY A 468 18.19 16.34 15.02
C GLY A 468 18.83 17.42 15.90
N VAL A 469 18.09 18.48 16.27
CA VAL A 469 18.58 19.54 17.17
C VAL A 469 18.47 19.13 18.63
N LEU A 470 17.34 18.56 19.04
CA LEU A 470 17.10 18.13 20.42
C LEU A 470 18.02 16.99 20.82
N SER A 471 18.31 16.05 19.92
CA SER A 471 19.20 14.93 20.25
C SER A 471 20.61 15.40 20.60
N THR A 472 21.15 16.39 19.88
CA THR A 472 22.44 17.00 20.21
C THR A 472 22.40 17.76 21.54
N ARG A 473 21.27 18.40 21.88
CA ARG A 473 21.14 19.18 23.13
C ARG A 473 20.84 18.33 24.36
N LEU A 474 20.07 17.26 24.20
CA LEU A 474 19.58 16.39 25.27
C LEU A 474 20.39 15.09 25.41
N GLY A 475 21.44 14.92 24.60
CA GLY A 475 22.38 13.78 24.70
C GLY A 475 21.89 12.46 24.11
N GLY A 476 20.84 12.46 23.28
CA GLY A 476 20.35 11.25 22.60
C GLY A 476 18.98 11.40 21.95
N LEU A 477 18.62 10.44 21.09
CA LEU A 477 17.33 10.38 20.40
C LEU A 477 16.16 10.07 21.33
N GLY A 478 16.38 9.28 22.39
CA GLY A 478 15.34 8.94 23.36
C GLY A 478 14.71 10.17 24.03
N PRO A 479 15.50 11.02 24.71
CA PRO A 479 15.00 12.28 25.27
C PRO A 479 14.39 13.22 24.21
N ALA A 480 14.97 13.27 23.01
CA ALA A 480 14.43 14.09 21.93
C ALA A 480 13.01 13.64 21.51
N LEU A 481 12.82 12.32 21.34
CA LEU A 481 11.51 11.74 21.01
C LEU A 481 10.53 11.84 22.19
N ALA A 482 11.00 11.79 23.43
CA ALA A 482 10.15 12.04 24.60
C ALA A 482 9.53 13.45 24.55
N VAL A 483 10.29 14.48 24.15
CA VAL A 483 9.72 15.83 23.95
C VAL A 483 8.77 15.87 22.75
N LEU A 484 9.13 15.24 21.63
CA LEU A 484 8.26 15.20 20.44
C LEU A 484 6.98 14.38 20.62
N SER A 485 6.93 13.50 21.63
CA SER A 485 5.76 12.70 21.98
C SER A 485 4.53 13.55 22.36
N VAL A 486 4.75 14.80 22.75
CA VAL A 486 3.68 15.79 22.97
C VAL A 486 2.77 15.91 21.74
N GLY A 487 3.31 15.76 20.52
CA GLY A 487 2.53 15.81 19.28
C GLY A 487 1.40 14.77 19.23
N PRO A 488 1.71 13.47 19.19
CA PRO A 488 0.71 12.40 19.24
C PRO A 488 -0.19 12.41 20.48
N LEU A 489 0.31 12.85 21.64
CA LEU A 489 -0.52 12.95 22.85
C LEU A 489 -1.56 14.07 22.73
N LEU A 490 -1.17 15.24 22.20
CA LEU A 490 -2.11 16.30 21.84
C LEU A 490 -3.09 15.85 20.77
N LEU A 491 -2.65 15.04 19.81
CA LEU A 491 -3.55 14.43 18.83
C LEU A 491 -4.54 13.48 19.49
N ALA A 492 -4.13 12.68 20.47
CA ALA A 492 -5.06 11.81 21.19
C ALA A 492 -6.13 12.63 21.92
N VAL A 493 -5.76 13.75 22.54
CA VAL A 493 -6.71 14.70 23.12
C VAL A 493 -7.62 15.31 22.05
N LEU A 494 -7.08 15.71 20.90
CA LEU A 494 -7.85 16.24 19.77
C LEU A 494 -8.87 15.22 19.26
N VAL A 495 -8.48 13.94 19.13
CA VAL A 495 -9.37 12.83 18.77
C VAL A 495 -10.44 12.66 19.84
N LEU A 496 -10.07 12.62 21.12
CA LEU A 496 -11.01 12.50 22.24
C LEU A 496 -11.85 13.75 22.51
N ALA A 497 -11.57 14.90 21.89
CA ALA A 497 -12.34 16.14 22.11
C ALA A 497 -13.21 16.52 20.89
N LEU A 498 -12.65 16.47 19.67
CA LEU A 498 -13.26 17.07 18.48
C LEU A 498 -13.65 16.05 17.40
N TYR A 499 -13.07 14.85 17.37
CA TYR A 499 -13.43 13.88 16.34
C TYR A 499 -14.82 13.31 16.62
N PRO A 500 -15.74 13.33 15.63
CA PRO A 500 -17.06 12.73 15.79
C PRO A 500 -16.92 11.22 15.86
N GLU A 501 -17.83 10.55 16.58
CA GLU A 501 -17.90 9.08 16.53
C GLU A 501 -18.61 8.68 15.23
N THR A 502 -17.85 8.04 14.33
CA THR A 502 -18.35 7.58 13.03
C THR A 502 -18.58 6.07 12.99
N ALA A 503 -18.36 5.34 14.10
CA ALA A 503 -18.75 3.94 14.19
C ALA A 503 -20.26 3.77 13.95
N SER A 504 -20.62 2.84 13.07
CA SER A 504 -22.00 2.43 12.77
C SER A 504 -22.94 3.53 12.23
N ARG A 505 -22.40 4.58 11.60
CA ARG A 505 -23.20 5.59 10.88
C ARG A 505 -22.99 5.44 9.37
N GLU A 506 -24.07 5.57 8.60
CA GLU A 506 -23.99 5.55 7.14
C GLU A 506 -23.33 6.84 6.62
N LEU A 507 -22.61 6.73 5.50
CA LEU A 507 -21.91 7.86 4.87
C LEU A 507 -22.88 9.00 4.49
N GLU A 508 -24.10 8.63 4.11
CA GLU A 508 -25.18 9.54 3.70
C GLU A 508 -25.75 10.34 4.89
N ASP A 509 -25.68 9.79 6.12
CA ASP A 509 -26.07 10.50 7.34
C ASP A 509 -25.00 11.50 7.79
N LEU A 510 -23.74 11.24 7.42
CA LEU A 510 -22.59 12.11 7.75
C LEU A 510 -22.40 13.23 6.72
N ASN A 511 -22.76 12.97 5.46
CA ASN A 511 -22.70 13.91 4.35
C ASN A 511 -24.04 13.89 3.58
N PRO A 512 -25.04 14.70 3.99
CA PRO A 512 -26.35 14.74 3.33
C PRO A 512 -26.30 15.24 1.88
N GLU A 513 -25.16 15.76 1.43
CA GLU A 513 -24.88 16.17 0.04
C GLU A 513 -24.56 15.00 -0.90
N ASP A 514 -24.29 13.79 -0.36
CA ASP A 514 -24.01 12.57 -1.14
C ASP A 514 -25.30 11.74 -1.42
N ARG A 515 -26.48 12.18 -0.93
CA ARG A 515 -27.81 11.66 -1.35
C ARG A 515 -28.26 12.33 -2.64
#